data_AF-A0A2H3B5L2-F1
#
_entry.id   AF-A0A2H3B5L2-F1
#
_cell.length_a   1.000
_cell.length_b   1.000
_cell.length_c   1.000
_cell.angle_alpha   90.00
_cell.angle_beta   90.00
_cell.angle_gamma   90.00
#
_symmetry.space_group_name_H-M   'P 1'
#
loop_
_entity.id
_entity.type
_entity.pdbx_description
1 polymer ?
#
loop_
_entity_poly.entity_id
_entity_poly.type
_entity_poly.pdbx_seq_one_letter_code
_entity_poly.pdbx_strand_id
1 'polypeptide(L)'
;MPNDADLAEPSARPQTWHDFLEDPDPVIAAMVQEMKDTPTRIHASRKYYLQHMDELQLKAHARVHAYGNMFSQFDEEQSIVKEKA
;
A
#
# COMPACT_ATOMS: atom_id res chain seq x y z
N MET A 1 -46.95 -13.02 13.08
CA MET A 1 -46.23 -13.29 11.83
C MET A 1 -44.80 -12.82 12.06
N PRO A 2 -43.81 -13.73 12.18
CA PRO A 2 -42.43 -13.32 12.37
C PRO A 2 -41.96 -12.67 11.07
N ASN A 3 -41.37 -11.49 11.15
CA ASN A 3 -40.66 -10.88 10.04
C ASN A 3 -39.21 -11.37 10.18
N ASP A 4 -38.80 -12.16 9.20
CA ASP A 4 -37.46 -12.69 9.02
C ASP A 4 -36.48 -11.53 8.79
N ALA A 5 -36.06 -10.89 9.89
CA ALA A 5 -34.82 -10.15 9.91
C ALA A 5 -33.71 -11.20 9.93
N ASP A 6 -33.37 -11.68 8.73
CA ASP A 6 -32.21 -12.51 8.44
C ASP A 6 -30.96 -11.64 8.70
N LEU A 7 -30.70 -11.41 9.98
CA LEU A 7 -29.44 -10.86 10.48
C LEU A 7 -28.42 -11.94 10.20
N ALA A 8 -27.83 -11.90 9.01
CA ALA A 8 -26.69 -12.70 8.63
C ALA A 8 -25.66 -12.63 9.77
N GLU A 9 -25.59 -13.69 10.57
CA GLU A 9 -24.58 -13.79 11.61
C GLU A 9 -23.22 -13.62 10.94
N PRO A 10 -22.30 -12.84 11.52
CA PRO A 10 -20.95 -12.75 11.00
C PRO A 10 -20.33 -14.15 11.09
N SER A 11 -20.28 -14.83 9.94
CA SER A 11 -19.68 -16.15 9.80
C SER A 11 -18.29 -16.12 10.45
N ALA A 12 -18.06 -17.04 11.39
CA ALA A 12 -16.77 -17.19 12.06
C ALA A 12 -15.64 -17.59 11.09
N ARG A 13 -15.98 -17.91 9.84
CA ARG A 13 -15.02 -18.22 8.78
C ARG A 13 -14.51 -16.92 8.13
N PRO A 14 -13.19 -16.76 7.95
CA PRO A 14 -12.65 -15.65 7.18
C PRO A 14 -13.24 -15.66 5.76
N GLN A 15 -13.96 -14.60 5.41
CA GLN A 15 -14.46 -14.41 4.06
C GLN A 15 -13.29 -14.08 3.13
N THR A 16 -13.32 -14.67 1.95
CA THR A 16 -12.36 -14.44 0.87
C THR A 16 -13.11 -13.92 -0.35
N TRP A 17 -12.40 -13.30 -1.29
CA TRP A 17 -13.01 -12.77 -2.52
C TRP A 17 -13.78 -13.83 -3.32
N HIS A 18 -13.42 -15.12 -3.20
CA HIS A 18 -14.13 -16.22 -3.86
C HIS A 18 -15.59 -16.34 -3.41
N ASP A 19 -15.90 -15.94 -2.16
CA ASP A 19 -17.24 -16.04 -1.60
C ASP A 19 -18.22 -15.04 -2.23
N PHE A 20 -17.71 -14.09 -3.03
CA PHE A 20 -18.46 -13.01 -3.66
C PHE A 20 -18.47 -13.09 -5.20
N LEU A 21 -18.00 -14.21 -5.79
CA LEU A 21 -17.97 -14.37 -7.26
C LEU A 21 -19.36 -14.39 -7.90
N GLU A 22 -20.38 -14.79 -7.14
CA GLU A 22 -21.78 -14.86 -7.58
C GLU A 22 -22.61 -13.74 -6.95
N ASP A 23 -21.97 -12.70 -6.41
CA ASP A 23 -22.67 -11.59 -5.78
C ASP A 23 -23.54 -10.84 -6.82
N PRO A 24 -24.85 -10.62 -6.54
CA PRO A 24 -25.74 -9.93 -7.46
C PRO A 24 -25.46 -8.42 -7.57
N ASP A 25 -24.69 -7.83 -6.64
CA ASP A 25 -24.27 -6.44 -6.72
C ASP A 25 -23.16 -6.28 -7.79
N PRO A 26 -23.40 -5.49 -8.85
CA PRO A 26 -22.42 -5.29 -9.92
C PRO A 26 -21.12 -4.64 -9.43
N VAL A 27 -21.15 -3.86 -8.35
CA VAL A 27 -19.96 -3.24 -7.76
C VAL A 27 -19.10 -4.31 -7.10
N ILE A 28 -19.71 -5.18 -6.29
CA ILE A 28 -19.00 -6.28 -5.63
C ILE A 28 -18.45 -7.25 -6.67
N ALA A 29 -19.26 -7.63 -7.66
CA ALA A 29 -18.83 -8.50 -8.75
C ALA A 29 -17.62 -7.92 -9.52
N ALA A 30 -17.61 -6.62 -9.81
CA ALA A 30 -16.49 -5.95 -10.47
C ALA A 30 -15.21 -6.00 -9.60
N MET A 31 -15.34 -5.70 -8.30
CA MET A 31 -14.20 -5.77 -7.37
C MET A 31 -13.63 -7.18 -7.25
N VAL A 32 -14.49 -8.19 -7.20
CA VAL A 32 -14.07 -9.59 -7.12
C VAL A 32 -13.36 -10.02 -8.40
N GLN A 33 -13.86 -9.59 -9.55
CA GLN A 33 -13.23 -9.85 -10.84
C GLN A 33 -11.83 -9.20 -10.92
N GLU A 34 -11.68 -7.95 -10.47
CA GLU A 34 -10.37 -7.31 -10.37
C GLU A 34 -9.42 -8.07 -9.41
N MET A 35 -9.92 -8.53 -8.27
CA MET A 35 -9.12 -9.31 -7.32
C MET A 35 -8.69 -10.66 -7.90
N LYS A 36 -9.56 -11.32 -8.68
CA LYS A 36 -9.28 -12.58 -9.37
C LYS A 36 -8.22 -12.40 -10.46
N ASP A 37 -8.30 -11.31 -11.20
CA ASP A 37 -7.40 -11.03 -12.32
C ASP A 37 -6.07 -10.40 -11.87
N THR A 38 -5.96 -10.02 -10.59
CA THR A 38 -4.74 -9.46 -10.01
C THR A 38 -3.62 -10.53 -9.98
N PRO A 39 -2.45 -10.27 -10.60
CA PRO A 39 -1.35 -11.23 -10.60
C PRO A 39 -0.83 -11.52 -9.17
N THR A 40 -0.46 -12.78 -8.89
CA THR A 40 0.07 -13.21 -7.58
C THR A 40 1.24 -12.36 -7.10
N ARG A 41 2.11 -11.89 -8.01
CA ARG A 41 3.22 -10.99 -7.68
C ARG A 41 2.75 -9.69 -7.03
N ILE A 42 1.61 -9.14 -7.47
CA ILE A 42 1.05 -7.90 -6.93
C ILE A 42 0.51 -8.14 -5.53
N HIS A 43 -0.15 -9.28 -5.30
CA HIS A 43 -0.55 -9.69 -3.94
C HIS A 43 0.63 -9.84 -3.00
N ALA A 44 1.71 -10.49 -3.45
CA ALA A 44 2.93 -10.66 -2.68
C ALA A 44 3.60 -9.31 -2.36
N SER A 45 3.73 -8.43 -3.36
CA SER A 45 4.23 -7.07 -3.17
C SER A 45 3.38 -6.28 -2.19
N ARG A 46 2.05 -6.30 -2.31
CA ARG A 46 1.15 -5.62 -1.37
C ARG A 46 1.34 -6.13 0.05
N LYS A 47 1.41 -7.45 0.24
CA LYS A 47 1.66 -8.06 1.56
C LYS A 47 2.99 -7.59 2.14
N TYR A 48 4.06 -7.60 1.33
CA TYR A 48 5.38 -7.13 1.75
C TYR A 48 5.34 -5.66 2.18
N TYR A 49 4.74 -4.79 1.36
CA TYR A 49 4.60 -3.36 1.65
C TYR A 49 3.84 -3.11 2.96
N LEU A 50 2.71 -3.79 3.17
CA LEU A 50 1.92 -3.63 4.40
C LEU A 50 2.68 -4.10 5.64
N GLN A 51 3.46 -5.17 5.54
CA GLN A 51 4.24 -5.71 6.67
C GLN A 51 5.46 -4.85 7.02
N HIS A 52 6.06 -4.16 6.05
CA HIS A 52 7.32 -3.42 6.24
C HIS A 52 7.15 -1.93 6.00
N MET A 53 5.91 -1.41 6.09
CA MET A 53 5.60 -0.03 5.73
C MET A 53 6.44 0.98 6.51
N ASP A 54 6.56 0.80 7.82
CA ASP A 54 7.30 1.71 8.70
C ASP A 54 8.81 1.70 8.39
N GLU A 55 9.40 0.53 8.13
CA GLU A 55 10.80 0.41 7.74
C GLU A 55 11.07 1.08 6.38
N LEU A 56 10.15 0.91 5.43
CA LEU A 56 10.25 1.51 4.11
C LEU A 56 10.14 3.03 4.18
N GLN A 57 9.24 3.55 5.00
CA GLN A 57 9.12 4.98 5.27
C GLN A 57 10.38 5.53 5.95
N LEU A 58 10.90 4.85 6.97
CA LEU A 58 12.12 5.25 7.66
C LEU A 58 13.31 5.29 6.69
N LYS A 59 13.46 4.27 5.84
CA LYS A 59 14.50 4.24 4.78
C LYS A 59 14.32 5.37 3.76
N ALA A 60 13.08 5.69 3.39
CA ALA A 60 12.79 6.80 2.49
C ALA A 60 13.19 8.14 3.12
N HIS A 61 12.81 8.38 4.39
CA HIS A 61 13.21 9.57 5.13
C HIS A 61 14.72 9.68 5.28
N ALA A 62 15.41 8.59 5.64
CA ALA A 62 16.87 8.57 5.75
C ALA A 62 17.56 8.91 4.41
N ARG A 63 17.03 8.41 3.29
CA ARG A 63 17.54 8.76 1.95
C ARG A 63 17.35 10.24 1.64
N VAL A 64 16.17 10.80 1.90
CA VAL A 64 15.91 12.24 1.68
C VAL A 64 16.88 13.10 2.48
N HIS A 65 17.11 12.77 3.75
CA HIS A 65 18.11 13.46 4.57
C HIS A 65 19.54 13.31 4.03
N ALA A 66 19.93 12.11 3.61
CA ALA A 66 21.27 11.89 3.04
C ALA A 66 21.48 12.69 1.74
N TYR A 67 20.50 12.72 0.84
CA TYR A 67 20.57 13.54 -0.36
C TYR A 67 20.59 15.04 -0.04
N GLY A 68 19.75 15.51 0.87
CA GLY A 68 19.76 16.91 1.31
C GLY A 68 21.11 17.34 1.89
N ASN A 69 21.74 16.49 2.71
CA ASN A 69 23.07 16.76 3.26
C ASN A 69 24.16 16.79 2.18
N MET A 70 24.12 15.88 1.21
CA MET A 70 25.09 15.88 0.09
C MET A 70 24.95 17.14 -0.77
N PHE A 71 23.73 17.57 -1.07
CA PHE A 71 23.50 18.81 -1.83
C PHE A 71 23.98 20.04 -1.06
N SER A 72 23.73 20.12 0.26
CA SER A 72 24.20 21.24 1.09
C SER A 72 25.73 21.30 1.18
N GLN A 73 26.41 20.15 1.30
CA GLN A 73 27.88 20.10 1.28
C GLN A 73 28.44 20.56 -0.06
N PHE A 74 27.81 20.14 -1.17
CA PHE A 74 28.26 20.53 -2.50
C PHE A 74 28.11 22.04 -2.75
N ASP A 75 27.03 22.65 -2.26
CA ASP A 75 26.82 24.09 -2.33
C ASP A 75 27.82 24.88 -1.46
N GLU A 76 28.13 24.37 -0.27
CA GLU A 76 29.11 24.97 0.64
C GLU A 76 30.54 24.91 0.06
N GLU A 77 30.94 23.77 -0.50
CA GLU A 77 32.22 23.61 -1.20
C GLU A 77 32.33 24.53 -2.42
N GLN A 78 31.27 24.65 -3.23
CA GLN A 78 31.22 25.58 -4.37
C GLN A 78 31.28 27.06 -3.93
N SER A 79 30.66 27.41 -2.81
CA SER A 79 30.70 28.76 -2.24
C SER A 79 32.12 29.13 -1.80
N ILE A 80 32.82 28.23 -1.09
CA ILE A 80 34.19 28.46 -0.61
C ILE A 80 35.19 28.58 -1.78
N VAL A 81 34.99 27.83 -2.86
CA VAL A 81 35.83 27.93 -4.06
C VAL A 81 35.62 29.28 -4.77
N LYS A 82 34.39 29.79 -4.84
CA LYS A 82 34.09 31.10 -5.43
C LYS A 82 34.61 32.27 -4.59
N GLU A 83 34.66 32.15 -3.27
CA GLU A 83 35.17 33.20 -2.39
C GLU A 83 36.71 33.33 -2.42
N LYS A 84 37.41 32.28 -2.87
CA LYS A 84 38.89 32.23 -2.95
C LYS A 84 39.46 32.50 -4.35
N ALA A 85 38.61 32.72 -5.36
CA ALA A 85 38.99 33.00 -6.74
C ALA A 85 38.92 34.50 -7.04
#